data_AF-A0A173Y3Q4-F1
#
_entry.id   AF-A0A173Y3Q4-F1
#
_cell.length_a   1.000
_cell.length_b   1.000
_cell.length_c   1.000
_cell.angle_alpha   90.00
_cell.angle_beta   90.00
_cell.angle_gamma   90.00
#
_symmetry.space_group_name_H-M   'P 1'
#
loop_
_entity.id
_entity.type
_entity.pdbx_description
1 polymer ?
#
loop_
_entity_poly.entity_id
_entity_poly.type
_entity_poly.pdbx_seq_one_letter_code
_entity_poly.pdbx_strand_id
1 'polypeptide(L)'
;MENKIIKKKANVDERYCVACGRCEKECPFSAISIYKGIISKVDINKCVGCGKCAKACPANAIEIKPIEVSDSKNKINVKKKIKNKKHWSDYMWIVSTLYLVLGLFNILFAWLGLLCFLIPLLISIFGGGKKYCNKYCGRGQILNILGNKFKLSRNKSMPKFLKDKYFRVGFLIFFLAMFLNMLFITYLVFNNTNSLREVITLFWIFKLPWNFIDYSYVTPWVVQFAFGFYSMMLTSTLLGVITMIFCKPNSWCVYCPMGTMTQGISIIKNK
;
A
#
# COMPACT_ATOMS: atom_id res chain seq x y z
N MET A 1 8.06 46.36 -14.59
CA MET A 1 7.52 45.66 -13.40
C MET A 1 6.88 44.37 -13.87
N GLU A 2 7.42 43.21 -13.49
CA GLU A 2 6.74 41.93 -13.77
C GLU A 2 5.47 41.84 -12.92
N ASN A 3 4.31 41.70 -13.57
CA ASN A 3 3.07 41.40 -12.88
C ASN A 3 3.17 39.99 -12.27
N LYS A 4 3.12 39.92 -10.94
CA LYS A 4 3.07 38.66 -10.19
C LYS A 4 1.61 38.28 -10.00
N ILE A 5 1.18 37.15 -10.58
CA ILE A 5 -0.17 36.62 -10.35
C ILE A 5 -0.12 35.55 -9.27
N ILE A 6 -0.97 35.70 -8.25
CA ILE A 6 -1.15 34.71 -7.19
C ILE A 6 -2.05 33.59 -7.72
N LYS A 7 -1.52 32.37 -7.84
CA LYS A 7 -2.30 31.17 -8.24
C LYS A 7 -2.29 30.12 -7.14
N LYS A 8 -3.43 29.49 -6.87
CA LYS A 8 -3.52 28.36 -5.93
C LYS A 8 -2.99 27.08 -6.56
N LYS A 9 -2.03 26.42 -5.90
CA LYS A 9 -1.39 25.19 -6.40
C LYS A 9 -1.27 24.17 -5.27
N ALA A 10 -1.18 22.90 -5.65
CA ALA A 10 -0.93 21.83 -4.71
C ALA A 10 0.53 21.83 -4.26
N ASN A 11 0.75 21.72 -2.96
CA ASN A 11 2.05 21.59 -2.31
C ASN A 11 2.09 20.30 -1.51
N VAL A 12 3.20 19.56 -1.56
CA VAL A 12 3.36 18.26 -0.89
C VAL A 12 4.29 18.44 0.31
N ASP A 13 3.84 18.05 1.52
CA ASP A 13 4.72 17.95 2.70
C ASP A 13 5.53 16.65 2.59
N GLU A 14 6.84 16.82 2.42
CA GLU A 14 7.79 15.71 2.23
C GLU A 14 7.83 14.78 3.45
N ARG A 15 7.62 15.31 4.66
CA ARG A 15 7.73 14.54 5.91
C ARG A 15 6.68 13.44 6.02
N TYR A 16 5.47 13.72 5.52
CA TYR A 16 4.33 12.81 5.58
C TYR A 16 4.06 12.05 4.27
N CYS A 17 4.69 12.45 3.16
CA CYS A 17 4.50 11.78 1.88
C CYS A 17 5.17 10.38 1.88
N VAL A 18 4.35 9.35 1.65
CA VAL A 18 4.80 7.95 1.50
C VAL A 18 4.93 7.48 0.06
N ALA A 19 4.74 8.39 -0.90
CA ALA A 19 4.73 8.07 -2.34
C ALA A 19 3.83 6.86 -2.69
N CYS A 20 2.59 6.87 -2.19
CA CYS A 20 1.62 5.78 -2.43
C CYS A 20 0.93 5.84 -3.81
N GLY A 21 1.13 6.91 -4.58
CA GLY A 21 0.57 7.05 -5.94
C GLY A 21 -0.92 7.42 -6.03
N ARG A 22 -1.64 7.59 -4.90
CA ARG A 22 -3.08 7.94 -4.95
C ARG A 22 -3.34 9.30 -5.59
N CYS A 23 -2.52 10.30 -5.26
CA CYS A 23 -2.63 11.66 -5.80
C CYS A 23 -2.40 11.70 -7.32
N GLU A 24 -1.49 10.89 -7.85
CA GLU A 24 -1.22 10.74 -9.29
C GLU A 24 -2.45 10.15 -10.02
N LYS A 25 -3.05 9.10 -9.47
CA LYS A 25 -4.27 8.45 -10.03
C LYS A 25 -5.48 9.38 -10.05
N GLU A 26 -5.61 10.27 -9.06
CA GLU A 26 -6.77 11.16 -8.90
C GLU A 26 -6.65 12.47 -9.67
N CYS A 27 -5.45 12.84 -10.11
CA CYS A 27 -5.23 14.10 -10.81
C CYS A 27 -5.77 14.03 -12.25
N PRO A 28 -6.81 14.81 -12.60
CA PRO A 28 -7.36 14.78 -13.96
C PRO A 28 -6.48 15.49 -14.99
N PHE A 29 -5.44 16.20 -14.56
CA PHE A 29 -4.50 16.93 -15.43
C PHE A 29 -3.10 16.32 -15.44
N SER A 30 -2.91 15.16 -14.79
CA SER A 30 -1.60 14.51 -14.64
C SER A 30 -0.50 15.48 -14.16
N ALA A 31 -0.89 16.42 -13.30
CA ALA A 31 -0.01 17.42 -12.72
C ALA A 31 0.79 16.90 -11.52
N ILE A 32 0.61 15.64 -11.11
CA ILE A 32 1.32 15.03 -10.00
C ILE A 32 1.91 13.71 -10.46
N SER A 33 3.19 13.49 -10.19
CA SER A 33 3.91 12.25 -10.49
C SER A 33 4.70 11.78 -9.28
N ILE A 34 4.99 10.49 -9.21
CA ILE A 34 5.82 9.92 -8.14
C ILE A 34 7.28 9.91 -8.59
N TYR A 35 8.09 10.77 -7.97
CA TYR A 35 9.52 10.90 -8.25
C TYR A 35 10.30 9.78 -7.56
N LYS A 36 10.93 8.91 -8.36
CA LYS A 36 11.81 7.82 -7.93
C LYS A 36 11.20 6.83 -6.91
N GLY A 37 9.88 6.84 -6.71
CA GLY A 37 9.23 6.07 -5.63
C GLY A 37 9.43 6.66 -4.23
N ILE A 38 9.97 7.87 -4.12
CA ILE A 38 10.34 8.49 -2.83
C ILE A 38 9.28 9.51 -2.42
N ILE A 39 8.90 10.39 -3.34
CA ILE A 39 8.01 11.53 -3.07
C ILE A 39 7.08 11.85 -4.25
N SER A 40 5.96 12.50 -3.98
CA SER A 40 5.09 13.05 -5.02
C SER A 40 5.56 14.44 -5.41
N LYS A 41 5.82 14.69 -6.70
CA LYS A 41 6.16 16.03 -7.22
C LYS A 41 4.99 16.61 -8.00
N VAL A 42 4.78 17.91 -7.85
CA VAL A 42 3.71 18.66 -8.53
C VAL A 42 4.31 19.49 -9.66
N ASP A 43 3.77 19.32 -10.86
CA ASP A 43 4.01 20.17 -12.01
C ASP A 43 3.13 21.43 -11.89
N ILE A 44 3.75 22.56 -11.55
CA ILE A 44 3.07 23.84 -11.32
C ILE A 44 2.36 24.33 -12.59
N ASN A 45 2.89 23.99 -13.77
CA ASN A 45 2.36 24.42 -15.06
C ASN A 45 1.05 23.70 -15.40
N LYS A 46 0.92 22.43 -15.02
CA LYS A 46 -0.30 21.62 -15.24
C LYS A 46 -1.30 21.71 -14.08
N CYS A 47 -0.85 22.09 -12.89
CA CYS A 47 -1.70 22.12 -11.71
C CYS A 47 -2.67 23.31 -11.75
N VAL A 48 -3.97 23.03 -11.79
CA VAL A 48 -5.01 24.07 -11.76
C VAL A 48 -5.53 24.37 -10.35
N GLY A 49 -4.97 23.75 -9.30
CA GLY A 49 -5.39 24.02 -7.91
C GLY A 49 -6.72 23.39 -7.47
N CYS A 50 -7.27 22.40 -8.20
CA CYS A 50 -8.61 21.84 -7.92
C CYS A 50 -8.80 21.04 -6.60
N GLY A 51 -7.73 20.77 -5.82
CA GLY A 51 -7.85 20.12 -4.51
C GLY A 51 -8.13 18.61 -4.48
N LYS A 52 -8.41 17.95 -5.62
CA LYS A 52 -8.75 16.50 -5.65
C LYS A 52 -7.67 15.61 -5.04
N CYS A 53 -6.40 15.91 -5.33
CA CYS A 53 -5.25 15.20 -4.79
C CYS A 53 -5.12 15.35 -3.26
N ALA A 54 -5.42 16.53 -2.72
CA ALA A 54 -5.45 16.79 -1.27
C ALA A 54 -6.55 15.98 -0.58
N LYS A 55 -7.75 15.95 -1.16
CA LYS A 55 -8.86 15.13 -0.63
C LYS A 55 -8.50 13.65 -0.59
N ALA A 56 -7.91 13.13 -1.67
CA ALA A 56 -7.59 11.72 -1.82
C ALA A 56 -6.32 11.25 -1.08
N CYS A 57 -5.48 12.17 -0.59
CA CYS A 57 -4.24 11.78 0.10
C CYS A 57 -4.56 11.14 1.45
N PRO A 58 -4.23 9.85 1.67
CA PRO A 58 -4.51 9.18 2.94
C PRO A 58 -3.64 9.70 4.10
N ALA A 59 -2.44 10.23 3.79
CA ALA A 59 -1.52 10.81 4.77
C ALA A 59 -1.83 12.27 5.12
N ASN A 60 -2.76 12.91 4.41
CA ASN A 60 -2.97 14.36 4.44
C ASN A 60 -1.68 15.15 4.26
N ALA A 61 -0.84 14.72 3.31
CA ALA A 61 0.45 15.32 3.01
C ALA A 61 0.37 16.38 1.89
N ILE A 62 -0.83 16.78 1.45
CA ILE A 62 -1.02 17.70 0.33
C ILE A 62 -1.94 18.83 0.76
N GLU A 63 -1.47 20.07 0.58
CA GLU A 63 -2.21 21.30 0.86
C GLU A 63 -2.30 22.15 -0.40
N ILE A 64 -3.33 23.00 -0.50
CA ILE A 64 -3.45 23.96 -1.59
C ILE A 64 -2.99 25.32 -1.07
N LYS A 65 -1.86 25.81 -1.57
CA LYS A 65 -1.26 27.09 -1.15
C LYS A 65 -1.27 28.09 -2.31
N PRO A 66 -1.43 29.40 -2.02
CA PRO A 66 -1.15 30.44 -3.00
C PRO A 66 0.35 30.47 -3.31
N ILE A 67 0.71 30.54 -4.58
CA ILE A 67 2.10 30.66 -5.05
C ILE A 67 2.16 31.86 -6.00
N GLU A 68 3.19 32.68 -5.86
CA GLU A 68 3.53 33.72 -6.82
C GLU A 68 4.05 33.06 -8.10
N VAL A 69 3.35 33.26 -9.20
CA VAL A 69 3.79 32.78 -10.52
C VAL A 69 4.09 34.03 -11.37
N SER A 70 5.31 34.11 -11.90
CA SER A 70 5.66 35.14 -12.88
C SER A 70 4.79 34.97 -14.12
N ASP A 71 4.28 36.09 -14.65
CA ASP A 71 3.39 36.12 -15.80
C ASP A 71 4.05 35.63 -17.09
N SER A 72 4.23 34.32 -17.17
CA SER A 72 4.44 33.66 -18.45
C SER A 72 3.10 33.74 -19.19
N LYS A 73 3.02 34.58 -20.22
CA LYS A 73 1.92 34.69 -21.19
C LYS A 73 1.62 33.37 -21.96
N ASN A 74 2.07 32.23 -21.45
CA ASN A 74 1.74 30.93 -21.98
C ASN A 74 0.42 30.46 -21.35
N LYS A 75 -0.69 30.69 -22.06
CA LYS A 75 -1.92 29.90 -21.88
C LYS A 75 -1.58 28.46 -22.25
N ILE A 76 -0.92 27.73 -21.35
CA ILE A 76 -0.73 26.30 -21.52
C ILE A 76 -2.14 25.72 -21.54
N ASN A 77 -2.54 25.20 -22.70
CA ASN A 77 -3.85 24.61 -22.88
C ASN A 77 -3.83 23.27 -22.14
N VAL A 78 -4.03 23.32 -20.81
CA VAL A 78 -3.97 22.14 -19.94
C VAL A 78 -5.17 21.26 -20.25
N LYS A 79 -5.00 20.33 -21.19
CA LYS A 79 -6.05 19.37 -21.55
C LYS A 79 -6.28 18.42 -20.38
N LYS A 80 -7.54 18.31 -19.97
CA LYS A 80 -7.99 17.29 -19.04
C LYS A 80 -7.72 15.91 -19.65
N LYS A 81 -7.10 15.01 -18.89
CA LYS A 81 -6.90 13.62 -19.29
C LYS A 81 -8.26 12.99 -19.61
N ILE A 82 -8.43 12.54 -20.85
CA ILE A 82 -9.57 11.73 -21.25
C ILE A 82 -9.43 10.40 -20.48
N LYS A 83 -10.45 10.02 -19.71
CA LYS A 83 -10.45 8.74 -19.00
C LYS A 83 -10.55 7.62 -20.05
N ASN A 84 -9.43 6.99 -20.38
CA ASN A 84 -9.41 5.82 -21.24
C ASN A 84 -10.10 4.61 -20.59
N LYS A 85 -10.45 3.61 -21.42
CA LYS A 85 -10.98 2.31 -21.02
C LYS A 85 -10.14 1.69 -19.89
N LYS A 86 -10.79 0.99 -18.96
CA LYS A 86 -10.14 0.34 -17.82
C LYS A 86 -9.00 -0.55 -18.29
N HIS A 87 -7.82 -0.37 -17.71
CA HIS A 87 -6.64 -1.17 -18.05
C HIS A 87 -6.63 -2.44 -17.19
N TRP A 88 -5.98 -3.52 -17.64
CA TRP A 88 -5.92 -4.79 -16.88
C TRP A 88 -5.43 -4.61 -15.44
N SER A 89 -4.52 -3.65 -15.22
CA SER A 89 -4.03 -3.25 -13.91
C SER A 89 -5.12 -2.78 -12.93
N ASP A 90 -6.28 -2.34 -13.41
CA ASP A 90 -7.42 -1.90 -12.58
C ASP A 90 -8.18 -3.08 -11.94
N TYR A 91 -7.89 -4.31 -12.36
CA TYR A 91 -8.54 -5.54 -11.89
C TYR A 91 -7.67 -6.39 -10.95
N MET A 92 -6.49 -5.90 -10.55
CA MET A 92 -5.58 -6.64 -9.64
C MET A 92 -6.19 -6.88 -8.24
N TRP A 93 -7.24 -6.14 -7.87
CA TRP A 93 -8.03 -6.42 -6.68
C TRP A 93 -8.72 -7.79 -6.74
N ILE A 94 -9.14 -8.26 -7.92
CA ILE A 94 -9.78 -9.56 -8.10
C ILE A 94 -8.80 -10.66 -7.72
N VAL A 95 -7.57 -10.60 -8.23
CA VAL A 95 -6.50 -11.54 -7.87
C VAL A 95 -6.27 -11.54 -6.37
N SER A 96 -6.25 -10.33 -5.76
CA SER A 96 -6.03 -10.20 -4.32
C SER A 96 -7.15 -10.77 -3.46
N THR A 97 -8.40 -10.56 -3.86
CA THR A 97 -9.58 -11.13 -3.19
C THR A 97 -9.64 -12.64 -3.40
N LEU A 98 -9.38 -13.11 -4.61
CA LEU A 98 -9.44 -14.52 -4.97
C LEU A 98 -8.47 -15.35 -4.14
N TYR A 99 -7.19 -14.98 -4.03
CA TYR A 99 -6.25 -15.78 -3.24
C TYR A 99 -6.56 -15.73 -1.74
N LEU A 100 -7.07 -14.61 -1.20
CA LEU A 100 -7.44 -14.53 0.22
C LEU A 100 -8.63 -15.45 0.52
N VAL A 101 -9.60 -15.51 -0.39
CA VAL A 101 -10.78 -16.37 -0.30
C VAL A 101 -10.40 -17.84 -0.48
N LEU A 102 -9.65 -18.18 -1.54
CA LEU A 102 -9.13 -19.54 -1.76
C LEU A 102 -8.27 -20.00 -0.59
N GLY A 103 -7.47 -19.08 -0.04
CA GLY A 103 -6.74 -19.25 1.20
C GLY A 103 -7.65 -19.83 2.26
N LEU A 104 -8.77 -19.18 2.63
CA LEU A 104 -9.73 -19.65 3.66
C LEU A 104 -10.25 -21.08 3.45
N PHE A 105 -10.34 -21.53 2.20
CA PHE A 105 -10.81 -22.88 1.89
C PHE A 105 -9.69 -23.90 1.96
N ASN A 106 -8.49 -23.59 1.44
CA ASN A 106 -7.33 -24.45 1.51
C ASN A 106 -6.06 -23.63 1.72
N ILE A 107 -5.38 -23.90 2.84
CA ILE A 107 -4.25 -23.10 3.30
C ILE A 107 -3.07 -23.13 2.32
N LEU A 108 -2.92 -24.19 1.52
CA LEU A 108 -1.83 -24.32 0.56
C LEU A 108 -1.86 -23.23 -0.52
N PHE A 109 -3.02 -22.62 -0.79
CA PHE A 109 -3.08 -21.47 -1.70
C PHE A 109 -2.37 -20.22 -1.16
N ALA A 110 -1.99 -20.18 0.13
CA ALA A 110 -1.16 -19.12 0.69
C ALA A 110 0.19 -18.97 -0.04
N TRP A 111 0.70 -20.05 -0.64
CA TRP A 111 1.92 -20.03 -1.47
C TRP A 111 1.77 -19.11 -2.70
N LEU A 112 0.58 -19.01 -3.28
CA LEU A 112 0.31 -18.03 -4.36
C LEU A 112 0.44 -16.59 -3.85
N GLY A 113 0.10 -16.35 -2.59
CA GLY A 113 0.25 -15.06 -1.92
C GLY A 113 1.71 -14.60 -1.82
N LEU A 114 2.67 -15.53 -1.83
CA LEU A 114 4.11 -15.22 -1.82
C LEU A 114 4.51 -14.39 -3.04
N LEU A 115 3.88 -14.63 -4.20
CA LEU A 115 4.07 -13.81 -5.40
C LEU A 115 3.70 -12.35 -5.14
N CYS A 116 2.62 -12.09 -4.38
CA CYS A 116 2.21 -10.73 -4.03
C CYS A 116 3.21 -10.02 -3.10
N PHE A 117 4.04 -10.78 -2.37
CA PHE A 117 5.10 -10.25 -1.51
C PHE A 117 6.43 -10.05 -2.26
N LEU A 118 6.80 -11.00 -3.13
CA LEU A 118 8.05 -10.98 -3.89
C LEU A 118 8.03 -10.02 -5.06
N ILE A 119 6.95 -9.95 -5.84
CA ILE A 119 6.85 -9.09 -7.02
C ILE A 119 7.14 -7.61 -6.71
N PRO A 120 6.54 -6.99 -5.66
CA PRO A 120 6.84 -5.59 -5.31
C PRO A 120 8.30 -5.36 -4.96
N LEU A 121 8.92 -6.31 -4.26
CA LEU A 121 10.32 -6.27 -3.86
C LEU A 121 11.24 -6.34 -5.06
N LEU A 122 11.04 -7.33 -5.94
CA LEU A 122 11.80 -7.49 -7.17
C LEU A 122 11.69 -6.23 -8.04
N ILE A 123 10.48 -5.72 -8.28
CA ILE A 123 10.27 -4.48 -9.04
C ILE A 123 11.05 -3.31 -8.42
N SER A 124 11.04 -3.16 -7.10
CA SER A 124 11.76 -2.09 -6.42
C SER A 124 13.28 -2.23 -6.58
N ILE A 125 13.83 -3.44 -6.40
CA ILE A 125 15.26 -3.75 -6.49
C ILE A 125 15.77 -3.49 -7.92
N PHE A 126 15.05 -3.94 -8.95
CA PHE A 126 15.40 -3.75 -10.36
C PHE A 126 15.14 -2.32 -10.88
N GLY A 127 14.91 -1.33 -10.02
CA GLY A 127 14.82 0.08 -10.42
C GLY A 127 13.42 0.54 -10.85
N GLY A 128 12.39 -0.27 -10.61
CA GLY A 128 10.99 0.11 -10.76
C GLY A 128 10.48 1.04 -9.65
N GLY A 129 11.26 1.30 -8.60
CA GLY A 129 10.84 2.08 -7.44
C GLY A 129 9.50 1.56 -6.87
N LYS A 130 8.59 2.47 -6.51
CA LYS A 130 7.25 2.11 -6.00
C LYS A 130 6.19 1.87 -7.08
N LYS A 131 6.56 1.49 -8.31
CA LYS A 131 5.59 1.23 -9.40
C LYS A 131 4.49 0.25 -9.00
N TYR A 132 4.81 -0.81 -8.26
CA TYR A 132 3.81 -1.77 -7.78
C TYR A 132 2.77 -1.11 -6.87
N CYS A 133 3.21 -0.43 -5.81
CA CYS A 133 2.32 0.29 -4.89
C CYS A 133 1.46 1.33 -5.63
N ASN A 134 2.05 2.04 -6.58
CA ASN A 134 1.38 3.13 -7.30
C ASN A 134 0.35 2.62 -8.29
N LYS A 135 0.66 1.58 -9.07
CA LYS A 135 -0.18 1.10 -10.19
C LYS A 135 -0.94 -0.18 -9.87
N TYR A 136 -0.25 -1.22 -9.39
CA TYR A 136 -0.73 -2.61 -9.39
C TYR A 136 -1.26 -3.13 -8.05
N CYS A 137 -1.06 -2.42 -6.94
CA CYS A 137 -1.44 -2.93 -5.62
C CYS A 137 -2.96 -3.21 -5.51
N GLY A 138 -3.33 -4.50 -5.60
CA GLY A 138 -4.72 -4.96 -5.51
C GLY A 138 -5.36 -4.65 -4.16
N ARG A 139 -4.61 -4.78 -3.06
CA ARG A 139 -5.09 -4.40 -1.72
C ARG A 139 -5.44 -2.92 -1.58
N GLY A 140 -4.64 -2.03 -2.18
CA GLY A 140 -4.96 -0.61 -2.24
C GLY A 140 -6.23 -0.34 -3.05
N GLN A 141 -6.48 -1.11 -4.12
CA GLN A 141 -7.72 -1.02 -4.89
C GLN A 141 -8.93 -1.49 -4.08
N ILE A 142 -8.81 -2.60 -3.35
CA ILE A 142 -9.87 -3.11 -2.45
C ILE A 142 -10.27 -2.03 -1.43
N LEU A 143 -9.31 -1.46 -0.70
CA LEU A 143 -9.59 -0.41 0.30
C LEU A 143 -10.22 0.84 -0.33
N ASN A 144 -9.83 1.19 -1.55
CA ASN A 144 -10.43 2.31 -2.26
C ASN A 144 -11.88 2.03 -2.67
N ILE A 145 -12.16 0.82 -3.17
CA ILE A 145 -13.51 0.41 -3.59
C ILE A 145 -14.42 0.32 -2.35
N LEU A 146 -13.98 -0.36 -1.29
CA LEU A 146 -14.72 -0.45 -0.03
C LEU A 146 -14.97 0.94 0.60
N GLY A 147 -13.94 1.78 0.64
CA GLY A 147 -14.07 3.11 1.25
C GLY A 147 -14.92 4.08 0.44
N ASN A 148 -14.73 4.17 -0.88
CA ASN A 148 -15.40 5.18 -1.72
C ASN A 148 -16.68 4.68 -2.41
N LYS A 149 -16.70 3.45 -2.93
CA LYS A 149 -17.85 2.91 -3.67
C LYS A 149 -18.94 2.42 -2.72
N PHE A 150 -18.54 1.65 -1.71
CA PHE A 150 -19.45 1.15 -0.67
C PHE A 150 -19.63 2.12 0.50
N LYS A 151 -18.88 3.24 0.53
CA LYS A 151 -18.97 4.30 1.55
C LYS A 151 -18.76 3.81 3.00
N LEU A 152 -17.97 2.75 3.22
CA LEU A 152 -17.66 2.26 4.58
C LEU A 152 -16.71 3.18 5.37
N SER A 153 -16.03 4.12 4.70
CA SER A 153 -15.01 4.96 5.32
C SER A 153 -15.60 6.24 5.92
N ARG A 154 -15.22 6.58 7.16
CA ARG A 154 -15.59 7.84 7.83
C ARG A 154 -14.86 9.07 7.27
N ASN A 155 -13.89 8.87 6.38
CA ASN A 155 -13.14 9.92 5.68
C ASN A 155 -12.47 10.96 6.61
N LYS A 156 -12.20 10.57 7.87
CA LYS A 156 -11.49 11.41 8.84
C LYS A 156 -10.00 11.45 8.52
N SER A 157 -9.35 12.56 8.88
CA SER A 157 -7.92 12.70 8.74
C SER A 157 -7.18 11.68 9.60
N MET A 158 -6.12 11.09 9.05
CA MET A 158 -5.30 10.14 9.81
C MET A 158 -4.60 10.83 11.00
N PRO A 159 -4.60 10.22 12.20
CA PRO A 159 -3.94 10.80 13.37
C PRO A 159 -2.42 10.95 13.15
N LYS A 160 -1.82 11.96 13.81
CA LYS A 160 -0.41 12.33 13.61
C LYS A 160 0.55 11.16 13.88
N PHE A 161 0.29 10.36 14.91
CA PHE A 161 1.11 9.20 15.28
C PHE A 161 1.25 8.18 14.14
N LEU A 162 0.17 7.85 13.42
CA LEU A 162 0.21 6.83 12.36
C LEU A 162 0.97 7.27 11.09
N LYS A 163 1.10 8.58 10.83
CA LYS A 163 1.90 9.12 9.70
C LYS A 163 3.36 9.36 10.06
N ASP A 164 3.70 9.26 11.33
CA ASP A 164 5.03 9.63 11.79
C ASP A 164 6.10 8.68 11.21
N LYS A 165 7.31 9.19 11.01
CA LYS A 165 8.42 8.39 10.46
C LYS A 165 8.80 7.26 11.42
N TYR A 166 8.84 7.54 12.71
CA TYR A 166 9.22 6.55 13.73
C TYR A 166 8.21 5.41 13.81
N PHE A 167 6.90 5.72 13.84
CA PHE A 167 5.86 4.69 13.83
C PHE A 167 5.94 3.80 12.57
N ARG A 168 6.12 4.40 11.38
CA ARG A 168 6.22 3.63 10.13
C ARG A 168 7.40 2.67 10.11
N VAL A 169 8.56 3.11 10.63
CA VAL A 169 9.76 2.28 10.72
C VAL A 169 9.61 1.23 11.81
N GLY A 170 9.10 1.60 12.99
CA GLY A 170 8.83 0.66 14.08
C GLY A 170 7.84 -0.43 13.66
N PHE A 171 6.77 -0.08 12.95
CA PHE A 171 5.81 -1.05 12.42
C PHE A 171 6.45 -1.99 11.37
N LEU A 172 7.35 -1.46 10.53
CA LEU A 172 8.12 -2.30 9.61
C LEU A 172 9.04 -3.28 10.36
N ILE A 173 9.78 -2.81 11.37
CA ILE A 173 10.67 -3.66 12.18
C ILE A 173 9.86 -4.74 12.89
N PHE A 174 8.74 -4.37 13.53
CA PHE A 174 7.82 -5.31 14.16
C PHE A 174 7.32 -6.37 13.17
N PHE A 175 6.88 -5.94 11.99
CA PHE A 175 6.40 -6.86 10.96
C PHE A 175 7.51 -7.79 10.44
N LEU A 176 8.74 -7.28 10.25
CA LEU A 176 9.90 -8.10 9.86
C LEU A 176 10.29 -9.08 10.95
N ALA A 177 10.25 -8.70 12.23
CA ALA A 177 10.50 -9.60 13.35
C ALA A 177 9.46 -10.73 13.40
N MET A 178 8.17 -10.41 13.22
CA MET A 178 7.12 -11.43 13.11
C MET A 178 7.34 -12.36 11.91
N PHE A 179 7.74 -11.83 10.75
CA PHE A 179 8.06 -12.63 9.57
C PHE A 179 9.25 -13.56 9.80
N LEU A 180 10.34 -13.06 10.41
CA LEU A 180 11.51 -13.86 10.74
C LEU A 180 11.19 -14.94 11.77
N ASN A 181 10.39 -14.63 12.78
CA ASN A 181 9.92 -15.60 13.76
C ASN A 181 9.09 -16.70 13.07
N MET A 182 8.20 -16.34 12.15
CA MET A 182 7.44 -17.31 11.34
C MET A 182 8.37 -18.23 10.53
N LEU A 183 9.42 -17.68 9.89
CA LEU A 183 10.42 -18.47 9.17
C LEU A 183 11.20 -19.39 10.10
N PHE A 184 11.62 -18.90 11.27
CA PHE A 184 12.35 -19.68 12.27
C PHE A 184 11.53 -20.87 12.77
N ILE A 185 10.26 -20.64 13.08
CA ILE A 185 9.36 -21.71 13.51
C ILE A 185 9.10 -22.73 12.39
N THR A 186 8.94 -22.27 11.14
CA THR A 186 8.84 -23.16 9.97
C THR A 186 10.10 -24.03 9.83
N TYR A 187 11.27 -23.45 10.07
CA TYR A 187 12.55 -24.15 10.04
C TYR A 187 12.68 -25.19 11.18
N LEU A 188 12.18 -24.90 12.39
CA LEU A 188 12.16 -25.87 13.49
C LEU A 188 11.26 -27.08 13.16
N VAL A 189 10.09 -26.84 12.55
CA VAL A 189 9.21 -27.93 12.08
C VAL A 189 9.87 -28.74 10.97
N PHE A 190 10.68 -28.11 10.11
CA PHE A 190 11.47 -28.82 9.10
C PHE A 190 12.54 -29.73 9.73
N ASN A 191 13.17 -29.31 10.83
CA ASN A 191 14.15 -30.11 11.57
C ASN A 191 13.52 -31.13 12.54
N ASN A 192 12.18 -31.30 12.53
CA ASN A 192 11.43 -32.18 13.44
C ASN A 192 11.64 -31.91 14.94
N THR A 193 12.05 -30.70 15.33
CA THR A 193 12.35 -30.39 16.75
C THR A 193 11.12 -30.04 17.57
N ASN A 194 10.01 -29.64 16.94
CA ASN A 194 8.77 -29.24 17.60
C ASN A 194 7.54 -29.89 16.96
N SER A 195 6.49 -30.12 17.76
CA SER A 195 5.19 -30.56 17.26
C SER A 195 4.46 -29.44 16.52
N LEU A 196 3.74 -29.75 15.43
CA LEU A 196 2.92 -28.82 14.65
C LEU A 196 1.93 -28.00 15.50
N ARG A 197 1.49 -28.54 16.65
CA ARG A 197 0.38 -28.00 17.45
C ARG A 197 0.75 -26.81 18.34
N GLU A 198 1.92 -26.85 18.98
CA GLU A 198 2.42 -25.76 19.86
C GLU A 198 2.79 -24.50 19.07
N VAL A 199 3.12 -24.70 17.80
CA VAL A 199 3.56 -23.68 16.87
C VAL A 199 2.38 -22.85 16.31
N ILE A 200 1.22 -23.49 16.08
CA ILE A 200 0.00 -22.82 15.61
C ILE A 200 -0.57 -21.86 16.66
N THR A 201 -0.30 -22.12 17.95
CA THR A 201 -0.85 -21.35 19.07
C THR A 201 -0.19 -20.00 19.34
N LEU A 202 0.98 -19.71 18.77
CA LEU A 202 1.82 -18.61 19.27
C LEU A 202 1.36 -17.20 18.83
N PHE A 203 0.73 -16.95 17.67
CA PHE A 203 0.29 -15.58 17.29
C PHE A 203 -0.97 -15.44 16.39
N TRP A 204 -1.92 -14.69 16.96
CA TRP A 204 -3.11 -13.92 16.50
C TRP A 204 -4.48 -14.59 16.17
N ILE A 205 -5.31 -14.60 17.23
CA ILE A 205 -6.76 -14.31 17.40
C ILE A 205 -7.81 -15.20 16.71
N PHE A 206 -7.54 -15.81 15.55
CA PHE A 206 -8.55 -16.64 14.89
C PHE A 206 -8.03 -18.06 14.70
N LYS A 207 -8.43 -18.96 15.61
CA LYS A 207 -8.48 -20.40 15.30
C LYS A 207 -9.53 -20.58 14.22
N LEU A 208 -9.12 -20.39 12.98
CA LEU A 208 -9.97 -20.64 11.82
C LEU A 208 -10.31 -22.15 11.78
N PRO A 209 -11.55 -22.52 11.43
CA PRO A 209 -12.03 -23.90 11.52
C PRO A 209 -11.57 -24.71 10.30
N TRP A 210 -10.27 -24.97 10.17
CA TRP A 210 -9.70 -25.75 9.04
C TRP A 210 -9.76 -27.26 9.27
N ASN A 211 -10.82 -27.75 9.91
CA ASN A 211 -10.96 -29.17 10.23
C ASN A 211 -11.37 -30.02 9.02
N PHE A 212 -11.53 -29.41 7.84
CA PHE A 212 -12.18 -30.04 6.69
C PHE A 212 -11.22 -30.64 5.64
N ILE A 213 -9.90 -30.52 5.81
CA ILE A 213 -8.92 -30.98 4.81
C ILE A 213 -7.86 -31.84 5.50
N ASP A 214 -7.70 -33.05 5.00
CA ASP A 214 -6.62 -33.94 5.38
C ASP A 214 -5.31 -33.50 4.67
N TYR A 215 -4.29 -33.18 5.47
CA TYR A 215 -2.98 -32.75 4.99
C TYR A 215 -1.93 -33.87 5.03
N SER A 216 -2.34 -35.13 5.21
CA SER A 216 -1.43 -36.28 5.36
C SER A 216 -0.43 -36.47 4.21
N TYR A 217 -0.73 -35.94 3.02
CA TYR A 217 0.14 -36.03 1.83
C TYR A 217 1.16 -34.88 1.71
N VAL A 218 1.09 -33.86 2.57
CA VAL A 218 1.93 -32.67 2.49
C VAL A 218 2.88 -32.60 3.67
N THR A 219 4.14 -32.23 3.42
CA THR A 219 5.13 -32.13 4.49
C THR A 219 4.70 -31.10 5.55
N PRO A 220 4.88 -31.41 6.85
CA PRO A 220 4.50 -30.53 7.97
C PRO A 220 4.95 -29.07 7.83
N TRP A 221 6.18 -28.85 7.35
CA TRP A 221 6.76 -27.52 7.20
C TRP A 221 6.04 -26.66 6.14
N VAL A 222 5.53 -27.28 5.06
CA VAL A 222 4.82 -26.56 3.98
C VAL A 222 3.49 -26.02 4.50
N VAL A 223 2.78 -26.83 5.26
CA VAL A 223 1.53 -26.47 5.92
C VAL A 223 1.78 -25.37 6.96
N GLN A 224 2.85 -25.53 7.76
CA GLN A 224 3.24 -24.54 8.76
C GLN A 224 3.55 -23.16 8.16
N PHE A 225 4.36 -23.13 7.10
CA PHE A 225 4.67 -21.89 6.38
C PHE A 225 3.40 -21.22 5.85
N ALA A 226 2.54 -22.02 5.22
CA ALA A 226 1.30 -21.53 4.62
C ALA A 226 0.37 -20.89 5.67
N PHE A 227 0.22 -21.53 6.84
CA PHE A 227 -0.54 -20.97 7.96
C PHE A 227 0.04 -19.64 8.47
N GLY A 228 1.33 -19.60 8.75
CA GLY A 228 2.00 -18.40 9.24
C GLY A 228 1.87 -17.24 8.25
N PHE A 229 2.16 -17.51 6.97
CA PHE A 229 2.13 -16.50 5.93
C PHE A 229 0.71 -15.98 5.67
N TYR A 230 -0.28 -16.89 5.58
CA TYR A 230 -1.68 -16.51 5.42
C TYR A 230 -2.18 -15.67 6.58
N SER A 231 -1.88 -16.07 7.82
CA SER A 231 -2.25 -15.32 9.03
C SER A 231 -1.71 -13.88 9.00
N MET A 232 -0.44 -13.70 8.64
CA MET A 232 0.14 -12.36 8.49
C MET A 232 -0.50 -11.53 7.38
N MET A 233 -0.82 -12.14 6.23
CA MET A 233 -1.53 -11.45 5.16
C MET A 233 -2.95 -11.06 5.57
N LEU A 234 -3.68 -11.95 6.24
CA LEU A 234 -5.04 -11.73 6.71
C LEU A 234 -5.08 -10.64 7.77
N THR A 235 -4.26 -10.73 8.82
CA THR A 235 -4.16 -9.73 9.89
C THR A 235 -3.82 -8.35 9.35
N SER A 236 -2.85 -8.26 8.42
CA SER A 236 -2.54 -6.98 7.77
C SER A 236 -3.75 -6.45 6.99
N THR A 237 -4.51 -7.30 6.30
CA THR A 237 -5.72 -6.91 5.56
C THR A 237 -6.83 -6.45 6.48
N LEU A 238 -7.07 -7.14 7.59
CA LEU A 238 -8.02 -6.74 8.63
C LEU A 238 -7.66 -5.37 9.20
N LEU A 239 -6.41 -5.16 9.62
CA LEU A 239 -5.95 -3.84 10.09
C LEU A 239 -6.13 -2.76 9.02
N GLY A 240 -5.96 -3.11 7.74
CA GLY A 240 -6.20 -2.19 6.64
C GLY A 240 -7.66 -1.79 6.46
N VAL A 241 -8.58 -2.74 6.62
CA VAL A 241 -10.03 -2.49 6.60
C VAL A 241 -10.45 -1.67 7.82
N ILE A 242 -9.99 -2.03 9.02
CA ILE A 242 -10.25 -1.31 10.26
C ILE A 242 -9.81 0.15 10.12
N THR A 243 -8.56 0.40 9.71
CA THR A 243 -8.08 1.78 9.56
C THR A 243 -8.79 2.54 8.43
N MET A 244 -9.24 1.87 7.38
CA MET A 244 -10.06 2.49 6.34
C MET A 244 -11.45 2.90 6.85
N ILE A 245 -12.07 2.10 7.73
CA ILE A 245 -13.35 2.43 8.35
C ILE A 245 -13.22 3.72 9.18
N PHE A 246 -12.17 3.83 10.00
CA PHE A 246 -11.99 4.99 10.88
C PHE A 246 -11.42 6.24 10.19
N CYS A 247 -10.51 6.07 9.22
CA CYS A 247 -9.80 7.15 8.55
C CYS A 247 -10.24 7.27 7.09
N LYS A 248 -9.38 7.81 6.21
CA LYS A 248 -9.63 7.91 4.77
C LYS A 248 -9.46 6.55 4.07
N PRO A 249 -10.06 6.36 2.88
CA PRO A 249 -9.71 5.25 2.02
C PRO A 249 -8.20 5.21 1.79
N ASN A 250 -7.63 4.00 1.76
CA ASN A 250 -6.17 3.78 1.62
C ASN A 250 -5.30 4.29 2.78
N SER A 251 -5.85 4.60 3.96
CA SER A 251 -5.04 4.96 5.14
C SER A 251 -3.97 3.93 5.50
N TRP A 252 -4.23 2.65 5.30
CA TRP A 252 -3.20 1.61 5.45
C TRP A 252 -1.94 1.85 4.62
N CYS A 253 -2.05 2.40 3.41
CA CYS A 253 -0.91 2.62 2.53
C CYS A 253 0.14 3.57 3.15
N VAL A 254 -0.21 4.29 4.21
CA VAL A 254 0.70 5.21 4.92
C VAL A 254 1.73 4.48 5.78
N TYR A 255 1.34 3.41 6.46
CA TYR A 255 2.23 2.68 7.36
C TYR A 255 2.38 1.20 6.96
N CYS A 256 1.93 0.85 5.75
CA CYS A 256 2.12 -0.47 5.16
C CYS A 256 3.62 -0.85 5.16
N PRO A 257 4.01 -2.01 5.71
CA PRO A 257 5.42 -2.40 5.83
C PRO A 257 6.06 -2.53 4.44
N MET A 258 5.33 -3.13 3.49
CA MET A 258 5.75 -3.18 2.08
C MET A 258 5.96 -1.80 1.45
N GLY A 259 5.10 -0.85 1.78
CA GLY A 259 5.23 0.52 1.30
C GLY A 259 6.47 1.20 1.88
N THR A 260 6.71 1.05 3.18
CA THR A 260 7.87 1.60 3.87
C THR A 260 9.17 0.96 3.36
N MET A 261 9.21 -0.36 3.21
CA MET A 261 10.37 -1.11 2.73
C MET A 261 10.75 -0.73 1.28
N THR A 262 9.78 -0.74 0.36
CA THR A 262 10.05 -0.34 -1.05
C THR A 262 10.43 1.14 -1.18
N GLN A 263 9.91 2.01 -0.32
CA GLN A 263 10.38 3.40 -0.23
C GLN A 263 11.83 3.48 0.26
N GLY A 264 12.18 2.71 1.29
CA GLY A 264 13.56 2.60 1.80
C GLY A 264 14.55 2.13 0.74
N ILE A 265 14.23 1.04 0.01
CA ILE A 265 15.04 0.54 -1.11
C ILE A 265 15.22 1.64 -2.17
N SER A 266 14.13 2.35 -2.51
CA SER A 266 14.18 3.43 -3.49
C SER A 266 15.05 4.61 -3.04
N ILE A 267 15.06 4.94 -1.74
CA ILE A 267 15.93 5.98 -1.17
C ILE A 267 17.39 5.53 -1.25
N ILE A 268 17.71 4.30 -0.84
CA ILE A 268 19.08 3.77 -0.85
C ILE A 268 19.66 3.76 -2.27
N LYS A 269 18.87 3.36 -3.27
CA LYS A 269 19.31 3.29 -4.67
C LYS A 269 19.51 4.65 -5.35
N ASN A 270 18.93 5.73 -4.78
CA ASN A 270 18.94 7.06 -5.38
C ASN A 270 19.69 8.11 -4.55
N LYS A 271 20.28 7.69 -3.43
CA LYS A 271 21.35 8.41 -2.75
C LYS A 271 22.65 8.18 -3.50
#